data_AF-A0A7X5ZC67-F1
#
_entry.id   AF-A0A7X5ZC67-F1
#
_cell.length_a   1.000
_cell.length_b   1.000
_cell.length_c   1.000
_cell.angle_alpha   90.00
_cell.angle_beta   90.00
_cell.angle_gamma   90.00
#
_symmetry.space_group_name_H-M   'P 1'
#
loop_
_entity.id
_entity.type
_entity.pdbx_description
1 polymer ?
#
loop_
_entity_poly.entity_id
_entity_poly.type
_entity_poly.pdbx_seq_one_letter_code
_entity_poly.pdbx_strand_id
1 'polypeptide(L)'
;MGVRVIRVTGAGIAAVATCAVIAACTSTVPGQPAASGTQTTTSGAPGQPASGPRVAKEALQKVVVDQLARSGVTPQSVACPQDLIGQVGQSVRCDVTVSAVNSFQIAIAVTGVKGSEVNYAMTPSVSKSQLAVSVADMVNRSTQTAPDSVSCESDLDGKVGATAYCNVTVAGAATRQAVVVTKVQGLAMDYGLATAQGSDPAQPPTGTPPPGPGGGPVLAPNGGLGATLPKAVAEGALLAQLRQTGQVPDSASCAGDMPISVGATLPCTAVTAGRGQNYLLVVASVVNGSATFKVLPAQ
;
A
#
# COMPACT_ATOMS: atom_id res chain seq x y z
N MET A 1 8.19 7.91 -0.86
CA MET A 1 7.42 8.46 0.28
C MET A 1 8.11 9.71 0.79
N GLY A 2 7.38 10.78 1.09
CA GLY A 2 7.94 11.97 1.72
C GLY A 2 7.60 12.01 3.21
N VAL A 3 8.60 11.89 4.08
CA VAL A 3 8.40 12.08 5.53
C VAL A 3 8.00 13.53 5.77
N ARG A 4 6.92 13.76 6.54
CA ARG A 4 6.52 15.11 6.95
C ARG A 4 6.75 15.29 8.44
N VAL A 5 7.13 16.52 8.77
CA VAL A 5 7.57 16.94 10.10
C VAL A 5 6.69 18.10 10.51
N ILE A 6 5.97 17.96 11.63
CA ILE A 6 5.30 19.09 12.28
C ILE A 6 6.02 19.36 13.59
N ARG A 7 6.51 20.59 13.70
CA ARG A 7 6.81 21.19 15.00
C ARG A 7 5.49 21.64 15.59
N VAL A 8 5.13 21.03 16.72
CA VAL A 8 4.00 21.50 17.52
C VAL A 8 4.45 22.77 18.23
N THR A 9 4.31 23.92 17.56
CA THR A 9 4.49 25.22 18.18
C THR A 9 3.41 25.37 19.24
N GLY A 10 3.79 25.20 20.51
CA GLY A 10 2.86 25.40 21.63
C GLY A 10 2.30 26.82 21.57
N ALA A 11 0.99 26.94 21.39
CA ALA A 11 0.30 28.22 21.27
C ALA A 11 0.20 28.90 22.64
N GLY A 12 1.33 29.43 23.12
CA GLY A 12 1.35 30.35 24.25
C GLY A 12 0.62 31.63 23.86
N ILE A 13 -0.62 31.78 24.32
CA ILE A 13 -1.48 32.93 24.00
C ILE A 13 -1.00 34.17 24.77
N ALA A 14 0.07 34.79 24.28
CA ALA A 14 0.53 36.10 24.75
C ALA A 14 -0.40 37.21 24.22
N ALA A 15 -1.60 37.30 24.79
CA ALA A 15 -2.57 38.33 24.47
C ALA A 15 -2.12 39.70 25.05
N VAL A 16 -1.22 40.38 24.34
CA VAL A 16 -0.81 41.75 24.68
C VAL A 16 -1.94 42.72 24.31
N ALA A 17 -2.91 42.86 25.21
CA ALA A 17 -4.00 43.81 25.08
C ALA A 17 -3.49 45.25 25.27
N THR A 18 -3.27 45.95 24.15
CA THR A 18 -2.93 47.38 24.16
C THR A 18 -4.16 48.21 24.54
N CYS A 19 -4.22 48.68 25.79
CA CYS A 19 -5.26 49.60 26.23
C CYS A 19 -5.12 50.96 25.53
N ALA A 20 -5.99 51.25 24.56
CA ALA A 20 -6.20 52.60 24.04
C ALA A 20 -7.04 53.42 25.04
N VAL A 21 -6.61 54.64 25.34
CA VAL A 21 -7.26 55.51 26.34
C VAL A 21 -8.31 56.39 25.66
N ILE A 22 -9.58 56.23 26.03
CA ILE A 22 -10.64 57.23 25.86
C ILE A 22 -11.43 57.31 27.17
N ALA A 23 -11.94 58.50 27.52
CA ALA A 23 -12.28 58.87 28.90
C ALA A 23 -13.79 58.83 29.23
N ALA A 24 -14.02 58.94 30.55
CA ALA A 24 -15.22 59.47 31.21
C ALA A 24 -16.57 58.71 31.09
N CYS A 25 -16.97 58.12 32.21
CA CYS A 25 -18.34 58.27 32.74
C CYS A 25 -18.31 58.07 34.27
N THR A 26 -18.74 59.07 35.04
CA THR A 26 -18.71 59.08 36.53
C THR A 26 -20.09 58.84 37.13
N SER A 27 -20.21 57.95 38.13
CA SER A 27 -21.41 57.82 39.00
C SER A 27 -21.10 57.07 40.31
N THR A 28 -21.94 57.28 41.33
CA THR A 28 -21.75 56.92 42.75
C THR A 28 -23.08 56.42 43.36
N VAL A 29 -23.24 55.95 44.61
CA VAL A 29 -22.43 56.07 45.87
C VAL A 29 -22.32 54.66 46.57
N PRO A 30 -22.05 54.44 47.89
CA PRO A 30 -21.57 53.13 48.38
C PRO A 30 -22.67 52.16 48.88
N GLY A 31 -22.27 50.91 49.16
CA GLY A 31 -23.06 49.93 49.91
C GLY A 31 -22.24 48.72 50.36
N GLN A 32 -22.25 48.42 51.67
CA GLN A 32 -21.73 47.20 52.31
C GLN A 32 -22.85 46.11 52.35
N PRO A 33 -22.61 44.83 52.75
CA PRO A 33 -21.39 44.25 53.33
C PRO A 33 -20.89 42.97 52.63
N ALA A 34 -19.84 42.36 53.19
CA ALA A 34 -19.35 41.05 52.77
C ALA A 34 -20.31 39.90 53.16
N ALA A 35 -20.41 38.90 52.30
CA ALA A 35 -21.05 37.62 52.59
C ALA A 35 -20.11 36.47 52.20
N SER A 36 -19.79 35.59 53.14
CA SER A 36 -18.86 34.45 52.93
C SER A 36 -19.52 33.32 52.13
N GLY A 37 -19.64 33.52 50.81
CA GLY A 37 -20.14 32.50 49.88
C GLY A 37 -19.04 31.57 49.41
N THR A 38 -18.91 30.39 50.04
CA THR A 38 -17.95 29.34 49.63
C THR A 38 -18.39 28.66 48.33
N GLN A 39 -18.34 29.40 47.22
CA GLN A 39 -18.49 28.81 45.89
C GLN A 39 -17.22 28.06 45.55
N THR A 40 -17.23 26.76 45.82
CA THR A 40 -16.32 25.79 45.21
C THR A 40 -16.54 25.81 43.70
N THR A 41 -15.86 26.72 43.02
CA THR A 41 -15.65 26.62 41.58
C THR A 41 -14.71 25.46 41.34
N THR A 42 -15.30 24.26 41.25
CA THR A 42 -14.68 23.10 40.61
C THR A 42 -14.48 23.47 39.14
N SER A 43 -13.39 24.19 38.88
CA SER A 43 -12.83 24.44 37.56
C SER A 43 -12.42 23.09 36.99
N GLY A 44 -13.40 22.39 36.42
CA GLY A 44 -13.26 21.10 35.75
C GLY A 44 -12.45 21.29 34.49
N ALA A 45 -11.13 21.41 34.66
CA ALA A 45 -10.18 21.43 33.57
C ALA A 45 -10.41 20.17 32.72
N PRO A 46 -10.71 20.31 31.41
CA PRO A 46 -10.77 19.17 30.51
C PRO A 46 -9.47 18.35 30.65
N GLY A 47 -9.62 17.05 30.86
CA GLY A 47 -8.61 16.22 31.50
C GLY A 47 -7.21 16.34 30.90
N GLN A 48 -6.22 16.52 31.78
CA GLN A 48 -4.79 16.64 31.47
C GLN A 48 -4.35 15.60 30.42
N PRO A 49 -4.06 15.99 29.17
CA PRO A 49 -3.83 15.02 28.09
C PRO A 49 -2.61 14.15 28.37
N ALA A 50 -2.75 12.83 28.21
CA ALA A 50 -1.68 11.87 28.52
C ALA A 50 -0.36 12.23 27.82
N SER A 51 0.72 12.16 28.60
CA SER A 51 1.99 12.86 28.44
C SER A 51 2.77 12.51 27.17
N GLY A 52 2.59 13.30 26.11
CA GLY A 52 3.38 13.21 24.89
C GLY A 52 3.01 14.31 23.88
N PRO A 53 3.85 14.56 22.86
CA PRO A 53 3.49 15.44 21.75
C PRO A 53 2.23 14.92 21.06
N ARG A 54 1.39 15.82 20.53
CA ARG A 54 0.17 15.47 19.79
C ARG A 54 0.01 16.39 18.59
N VAL A 55 -0.48 15.85 17.48
CA VAL A 55 -0.93 16.64 16.34
C VAL A 55 -2.46 16.65 16.37
N ALA A 56 -3.04 17.81 16.66
CA ALA A 56 -4.50 17.98 16.76
C ALA A 56 -5.20 17.60 15.45
N LYS A 57 -6.40 17.01 15.54
CA LYS A 57 -7.16 16.55 14.36
C LYS A 57 -7.42 17.66 13.33
N GLU A 58 -7.61 18.91 13.75
CA GLU A 58 -7.78 20.07 12.86
C GLU A 58 -6.50 20.38 12.09
N ALA A 59 -5.33 20.25 12.74
CA ALA A 59 -4.03 20.41 12.09
C ALA A 59 -3.76 19.28 11.09
N LEU A 60 -4.16 18.04 11.41
CA LEU A 60 -4.10 16.91 10.48
C LEU A 60 -5.00 17.14 9.27
N GLN A 61 -6.27 17.54 9.48
CA GLN A 61 -7.21 17.87 8.40
C GLN A 61 -6.63 18.94 7.46
N LYS A 62 -6.11 20.05 8.01
CA LYS A 62 -5.47 21.10 7.20
C LYS A 62 -4.27 20.57 6.42
N VAL A 63 -3.38 19.79 7.04
CA VAL A 63 -2.16 19.30 6.39
C VAL A 63 -2.48 18.26 5.30
N VAL A 64 -3.56 17.48 5.48
CA VAL A 64 -4.13 16.62 4.43
C VAL A 64 -4.63 17.49 3.27
N VAL A 65 -5.49 18.50 3.51
CA VAL A 65 -5.98 19.41 2.45
C VAL A 65 -4.82 20.10 1.71
N ASP A 66 -3.85 20.65 2.43
CA ASP A 66 -2.66 21.30 1.87
C ASP A 66 -1.78 20.34 1.03
N GLN A 67 -1.85 19.03 1.30
CA GLN A 67 -1.11 18.00 0.55
C GLN A 67 -1.90 17.46 -0.65
N LEU A 68 -3.23 17.36 -0.57
CA LEU A 68 -4.09 17.08 -1.72
C LEU A 68 -4.00 18.21 -2.75
N ALA A 69 -4.08 19.48 -2.32
CA ALA A 69 -4.01 20.64 -3.20
C ALA A 69 -2.69 20.70 -3.99
N ARG A 70 -1.56 20.38 -3.36
CA ARG A 70 -0.25 20.22 -4.03
C ARG A 70 -0.19 19.09 -5.05
N SER A 71 -1.15 18.16 -4.99
CA SER A 71 -1.29 17.02 -5.89
C SER A 71 -2.37 17.27 -6.96
N GLY A 72 -2.91 18.50 -7.06
CA GLY A 72 -3.97 18.87 -8.00
C GLY A 72 -5.38 18.44 -7.60
N VAL A 73 -5.59 17.94 -6.37
CA VAL A 73 -6.88 17.45 -5.90
C VAL A 73 -7.45 18.40 -4.84
N THR A 74 -8.69 18.84 -5.02
CA THR A 74 -9.42 19.66 -4.04
C THR A 74 -10.52 18.82 -3.41
N PRO A 75 -10.38 18.37 -2.14
CA PRO A 75 -11.44 17.64 -1.46
C PRO A 75 -12.59 18.58 -1.06
N GLN A 76 -13.83 18.08 -1.11
CA GLN A 76 -15.00 18.72 -0.53
C GLN A 76 -14.97 18.67 1.00
N SER A 77 -14.44 17.60 1.59
CA SER A 77 -14.25 17.49 3.04
C SER A 77 -13.10 16.53 3.40
N VAL A 78 -12.51 16.76 4.57
CA VAL A 78 -11.55 15.86 5.22
C VAL A 78 -11.93 15.74 6.67
N ALA A 79 -12.15 14.52 7.16
CA ALA A 79 -12.53 14.22 8.52
C ALA A 79 -11.48 13.32 9.18
N CYS A 80 -10.68 13.89 10.09
CA CYS A 80 -9.83 13.12 11.01
C CYS A 80 -10.59 12.92 12.34
N PRO A 81 -10.86 11.68 12.78
CA PRO A 81 -11.73 11.40 13.92
C PRO A 81 -11.10 11.71 15.30
N GLN A 82 -9.77 11.72 15.39
CA GLN A 82 -9.02 11.93 16.63
C GLN A 82 -7.65 12.56 16.36
N ASP A 83 -7.01 13.07 17.42
CA ASP A 83 -5.65 13.58 17.37
C ASP A 83 -4.64 12.45 17.13
N LEU A 84 -3.56 12.74 16.40
CA LEU A 84 -2.45 11.80 16.27
C LEU A 84 -1.52 11.94 17.48
N ILE A 85 -1.52 10.90 18.32
CA ILE A 85 -0.60 10.78 19.46
C ILE A 85 0.81 10.60 18.93
N GLY A 86 1.75 11.45 19.35
CA GLY A 86 3.17 11.40 19.02
C GLY A 86 3.89 10.25 19.73
N GLN A 87 3.59 9.03 19.33
CA GLN A 87 4.20 7.78 19.78
C GLN A 87 4.38 6.87 18.56
N VAL A 88 5.58 6.32 18.36
CA VAL A 88 5.89 5.50 17.18
C VAL A 88 4.95 4.30 17.09
N GLY A 89 4.38 4.06 15.91
CA GLY A 89 3.38 3.01 15.67
C GLY A 89 1.93 3.46 15.86
N GLN A 90 1.66 4.56 16.57
CA GLN A 90 0.30 5.13 16.59
C GLN A 90 -0.09 5.66 15.21
N SER A 91 -1.36 5.47 14.87
CA SER A 91 -1.91 5.96 13.61
C SER A 91 -3.36 6.42 13.74
N VAL A 92 -3.79 7.25 12.81
CA VAL A 92 -5.18 7.65 12.61
C VAL A 92 -5.51 7.55 11.12
N ARG A 93 -6.73 7.11 10.80
CA ARG A 93 -7.26 7.21 9.44
C ARG A 93 -8.14 8.44 9.33
N CYS A 94 -7.92 9.28 8.33
CA CYS A 94 -8.81 10.39 8.00
C CYS A 94 -9.58 10.05 6.72
N ASP A 95 -10.89 10.22 6.75
CA ASP A 95 -11.74 10.09 5.56
C ASP A 95 -11.66 11.37 4.71
N VAL A 96 -11.56 11.20 3.40
CA VAL A 96 -11.45 12.29 2.42
C VAL A 96 -12.58 12.12 1.41
N THR A 97 -13.39 13.17 1.23
CA THR A 97 -14.43 13.20 0.20
C THR A 97 -14.01 14.18 -0.88
N VAL A 98 -13.87 13.72 -2.12
CA VAL A 98 -13.58 14.56 -3.31
C VAL A 98 -14.87 14.89 -4.07
N SER A 99 -15.83 13.97 -4.06
CA SER A 99 -17.20 14.20 -4.55
C SER A 99 -18.16 13.23 -3.87
N ALA A 100 -19.48 13.42 -4.03
CA ALA A 100 -20.51 12.55 -3.46
C ALA A 100 -20.37 11.05 -3.81
N VAL A 101 -19.63 10.69 -4.88
CA VAL A 101 -19.36 9.30 -5.29
C VAL A 101 -17.87 8.93 -5.25
N ASN A 102 -16.98 9.84 -4.84
CA ASN A 102 -15.54 9.58 -4.72
C ASN A 102 -15.03 10.01 -3.34
N SER A 103 -14.84 9.03 -2.47
CA SER A 103 -14.16 9.18 -1.18
C SER A 103 -13.13 8.06 -0.96
N PHE A 104 -12.14 8.34 -0.12
CA PHE A 104 -11.07 7.39 0.25
C PHE A 104 -10.52 7.71 1.64
N GLN A 105 -9.66 6.86 2.19
CA GLN A 105 -9.02 7.08 3.49
C GLN A 105 -7.53 7.40 3.34
N ILE A 106 -6.98 8.16 4.28
CA ILE A 106 -5.54 8.35 4.45
C ILE A 106 -5.15 7.86 5.83
N ALA A 107 -4.33 6.82 5.87
CA ALA A 107 -3.65 6.37 7.08
C ALA A 107 -2.45 7.29 7.35
N ILE A 108 -2.48 7.99 8.49
CA ILE A 108 -1.41 8.82 9.01
C ILE A 108 -0.77 8.09 10.20
N ALA A 109 0.50 7.68 10.08
CA ALA A 109 1.19 6.88 11.09
C ALA A 109 2.49 7.53 11.57
N VAL A 110 2.73 7.55 12.88
CA VAL A 110 3.95 8.13 13.47
C VAL A 110 5.15 7.22 13.22
N THR A 111 6.16 7.78 12.54
CA THR A 111 7.42 7.11 12.19
C THR A 111 8.58 7.51 13.11
N GLY A 112 8.44 8.60 13.88
CA GLY A 112 9.47 9.04 14.81
C GLY A 112 9.03 10.23 15.68
N VAL A 113 9.66 10.38 16.84
CA VAL A 113 9.37 11.48 17.79
C VAL A 113 10.71 12.04 18.28
N LYS A 114 10.86 13.37 18.27
CA LYS A 114 12.10 14.06 18.68
C LYS A 114 11.75 15.28 19.53
N GLY A 115 11.73 15.13 20.86
CA GLY A 115 11.19 16.16 21.75
C GLY A 115 9.73 16.44 21.38
N SER A 116 9.39 17.71 21.13
CA SER A 116 8.04 18.14 20.69
C SER A 116 7.74 17.93 19.19
N GLU A 117 8.69 17.38 18.42
CA GLU A 117 8.57 17.21 16.96
C GLU A 117 8.07 15.80 16.60
N VAL A 118 6.93 15.72 15.92
CA VAL A 118 6.32 14.45 15.47
C VAL A 118 6.60 14.25 13.99
N ASN A 119 7.23 13.13 13.67
CA ASN A 119 7.49 12.68 12.31
C ASN A 119 6.46 11.60 11.97
N TYR A 120 5.78 11.74 10.84
CA TYR A 120 4.74 10.81 10.42
C TYR A 120 4.76 10.60 8.90
N ALA A 121 4.29 9.45 8.48
CA ALA A 121 3.98 9.12 7.09
C ALA A 121 2.49 9.32 6.84
N MET A 122 2.15 9.86 5.67
CA MET A 122 0.79 9.84 5.14
C MET A 122 0.76 8.85 3.98
N THR A 123 -0.19 7.93 4.00
CA THR A 123 -0.40 6.90 2.98
C THR A 123 -1.88 6.88 2.63
N PRO A 124 -2.26 7.00 1.35
CA PRO A 124 -3.64 6.71 0.96
C PRO A 124 -3.96 5.24 1.23
N SER A 125 -5.24 4.93 1.33
CA SER A 125 -5.75 3.58 1.61
C SER A 125 -7.21 3.50 1.19
N VAL A 126 -7.62 2.36 0.64
CA VAL A 126 -9.03 2.08 0.33
C VAL A 126 -9.50 1.00 1.29
N SER A 127 -10.57 1.29 2.05
CA SER A 127 -11.09 0.34 3.02
C SER A 127 -11.74 -0.87 2.35
N LYS A 128 -11.75 -2.02 3.01
CA LYS A 128 -12.32 -3.30 2.52
C LYS A 128 -13.70 -3.16 1.85
N SER A 129 -14.57 -2.29 2.37
CA SER A 129 -15.90 -2.03 1.79
C SER A 129 -15.85 -1.14 0.54
N GLN A 130 -15.08 -0.05 0.56
CA GLN A 130 -14.84 0.81 -0.61
C GLN A 130 -14.16 0.02 -1.75
N LEU A 131 -13.23 -0.87 -1.40
CA LEU A 131 -12.52 -1.73 -2.33
C LEU A 131 -13.47 -2.73 -3.00
N ALA A 132 -14.39 -3.33 -2.24
CA ALA A 132 -15.40 -4.24 -2.80
C ALA A 132 -16.31 -3.55 -3.83
N VAL A 133 -16.73 -2.30 -3.56
CA VAL A 133 -17.52 -1.48 -4.50
C VAL A 133 -16.70 -1.14 -5.76
N SER A 134 -15.44 -0.71 -5.60
CA SER A 134 -14.53 -0.42 -6.72
C SER A 134 -14.27 -1.66 -7.59
N VAL A 135 -14.06 -2.83 -6.97
CA VAL A 135 -13.87 -4.11 -7.66
C VAL A 135 -15.14 -4.55 -8.40
N ALA A 136 -16.33 -4.36 -7.81
CA ALA A 136 -17.58 -4.68 -8.50
C ALA A 136 -17.76 -3.86 -9.79
N ASP A 137 -17.45 -2.56 -9.74
CA ASP A 137 -17.45 -1.68 -10.92
C ASP A 137 -16.36 -2.06 -11.94
N MET A 138 -15.12 -2.36 -11.50
CA MET A 138 -14.05 -2.83 -12.39
C MET A 138 -14.41 -4.14 -13.11
N VAL A 139 -14.99 -5.11 -12.39
CA VAL A 139 -15.44 -6.39 -12.98
C VAL A 139 -16.56 -6.14 -13.98
N ASN A 140 -17.57 -5.34 -13.62
CA ASN A 140 -18.68 -5.01 -14.51
C ASN A 140 -18.19 -4.32 -15.79
N ARG A 141 -17.30 -3.33 -15.69
CA ARG A 141 -16.69 -2.68 -16.87
C ARG A 141 -15.86 -3.65 -17.72
N SER A 142 -15.12 -4.57 -17.10
CA SER A 142 -14.25 -5.51 -17.83
C SER A 142 -14.99 -6.70 -18.46
N THR A 143 -16.15 -7.09 -17.94
CA THR A 143 -16.89 -8.30 -18.37
C THR A 143 -18.28 -8.00 -18.95
N GLN A 144 -18.71 -6.73 -18.89
CA GLN A 144 -20.08 -6.28 -19.17
C GLN A 144 -21.15 -7.04 -18.35
N THR A 145 -20.74 -7.62 -17.21
CA THR A 145 -21.56 -8.43 -16.31
C THR A 145 -21.34 -7.99 -14.87
N ALA A 146 -22.40 -7.55 -14.19
CA ALA A 146 -22.30 -7.19 -12.77
C ALA A 146 -22.10 -8.47 -11.92
N PRO A 147 -21.16 -8.48 -10.96
CA PRO A 147 -21.02 -9.59 -10.02
C PRO A 147 -22.16 -9.62 -9.00
N ASP A 148 -22.60 -10.82 -8.62
CA ASP A 148 -23.65 -11.04 -7.60
C ASP A 148 -23.22 -10.52 -6.23
N SER A 149 -21.91 -10.62 -5.94
CA SER A 149 -21.29 -10.13 -4.70
C SER A 149 -19.78 -9.97 -4.86
N VAL A 150 -19.21 -9.05 -4.07
CA VAL A 150 -17.76 -8.89 -3.92
C VAL A 150 -17.44 -8.77 -2.43
N SER A 151 -16.47 -9.54 -1.96
CA SER A 151 -15.98 -9.50 -0.58
C SER A 151 -14.45 -9.49 -0.56
N CYS A 152 -13.89 -8.33 -0.25
CA CYS A 152 -12.44 -8.17 -0.08
C CYS A 152 -11.98 -8.71 1.27
N GLU A 153 -10.78 -9.30 1.33
CA GLU A 153 -10.23 -9.91 2.54
C GLU A 153 -9.67 -8.84 3.49
N SER A 154 -8.95 -7.86 2.93
CA SER A 154 -8.29 -6.74 3.61
C SER A 154 -8.70 -5.37 3.06
N ASP A 155 -8.21 -4.31 3.70
CA ASP A 155 -8.04 -3.00 3.06
C ASP A 155 -6.93 -3.07 1.98
N LEU A 156 -6.85 -2.06 1.10
CA LEU A 156 -5.74 -1.86 0.16
C LEU A 156 -4.88 -0.67 0.60
N ASP A 157 -3.63 -0.95 0.95
CA ASP A 157 -2.60 0.04 1.29
C ASP A 157 -2.13 0.82 0.05
N GLY A 158 -2.05 2.15 0.12
CA GLY A 158 -1.55 3.00 -0.97
C GLY A 158 -0.03 3.01 -1.10
N LYS A 159 0.55 1.86 -1.38
CA LYS A 159 1.99 1.62 -1.62
C LYS A 159 2.12 0.84 -2.92
N VAL A 160 3.03 1.24 -3.82
CA VAL A 160 3.21 0.49 -5.09
C VAL A 160 3.58 -0.96 -4.79
N GLY A 161 2.91 -1.92 -5.47
CA GLY A 161 3.03 -3.36 -5.21
C GLY A 161 2.18 -3.88 -4.04
N ALA A 162 1.51 -3.02 -3.27
CA ALA A 162 0.54 -3.48 -2.28
C ALA A 162 -0.60 -4.25 -2.97
N THR A 163 -0.93 -5.40 -2.40
CA THR A 163 -1.92 -6.32 -2.93
C THR A 163 -2.99 -6.60 -1.87
N ALA A 164 -4.26 -6.47 -2.24
CA ALA A 164 -5.40 -6.98 -1.49
C ALA A 164 -6.11 -8.04 -2.33
N TYR A 165 -6.82 -8.97 -1.71
CA TYR A 165 -7.56 -10.01 -2.42
C TYR A 165 -9.06 -9.83 -2.23
N CYS A 166 -9.84 -10.09 -3.28
CA CYS A 166 -11.29 -9.99 -3.25
C CYS A 166 -11.94 -11.18 -3.91
N ASN A 167 -12.85 -11.82 -3.18
CA ASN A 167 -13.66 -12.91 -3.69
C ASN A 167 -14.86 -12.29 -4.42
N VAL A 168 -14.92 -12.52 -5.73
CA VAL A 168 -15.92 -11.99 -6.67
C VAL A 168 -16.81 -13.14 -7.11
N THR A 169 -18.11 -13.04 -6.88
CA THR A 169 -19.09 -14.04 -7.31
C THR A 169 -19.80 -13.57 -8.57
N VAL A 170 -19.85 -14.39 -9.62
CA VAL A 170 -20.61 -14.11 -10.86
C VAL A 170 -21.40 -15.36 -11.24
N ALA A 171 -22.72 -15.22 -11.44
CA ALA A 171 -23.64 -16.34 -11.65
C ALA A 171 -23.48 -17.49 -10.62
N GLY A 172 -23.21 -17.13 -9.36
CA GLY A 172 -22.96 -18.06 -8.26
C GLY A 172 -21.55 -18.66 -8.19
N ALA A 173 -20.68 -18.42 -9.18
CA ALA A 173 -19.30 -18.90 -9.19
C ALA A 173 -18.35 -17.87 -8.53
N ALA A 174 -17.75 -18.22 -7.39
CA ALA A 174 -16.81 -17.36 -6.67
C ALA A 174 -15.36 -17.54 -7.16
N THR A 175 -14.72 -16.43 -7.53
CA THR A 175 -13.31 -16.36 -7.97
C THR A 175 -12.52 -15.39 -7.08
N ARG A 176 -11.36 -15.82 -6.58
CA ARG A 176 -10.47 -14.97 -5.76
C ARG A 176 -9.56 -14.13 -6.64
N GLN A 177 -9.94 -12.87 -6.85
CA GLN A 177 -9.15 -11.87 -7.58
C GLN A 177 -8.10 -11.23 -6.68
N ALA A 178 -6.99 -10.79 -7.27
CA ALA A 178 -6.02 -9.90 -6.62
C ALA A 178 -6.17 -8.47 -7.16
N VAL A 179 -6.05 -7.48 -6.28
CA VAL A 179 -6.09 -6.05 -6.60
C VAL A 179 -4.76 -5.44 -6.21
N VAL A 180 -4.04 -4.84 -7.17
CA VAL A 180 -2.66 -4.38 -6.99
C VAL A 180 -2.57 -2.88 -7.23
N VAL A 181 -1.88 -2.16 -6.35
CA VAL A 181 -1.52 -0.74 -6.56
C VAL A 181 -0.36 -0.66 -7.55
N THR A 182 -0.63 -0.15 -8.74
CA THR A 182 0.34 -0.02 -9.83
C THR A 182 1.13 1.28 -9.73
N LYS A 183 0.56 2.34 -9.15
CA LYS A 183 1.19 3.67 -9.06
C LYS A 183 0.69 4.45 -7.84
N VAL A 184 1.56 5.28 -7.26
CA VAL A 184 1.20 6.21 -6.16
C VAL A 184 1.80 7.58 -6.44
N GLN A 185 0.96 8.61 -6.37
CA GLN A 185 1.25 9.97 -6.81
C GLN A 185 0.82 10.97 -5.71
N GLY A 186 1.73 11.25 -4.77
CA GLY A 186 1.43 12.07 -3.60
C GLY A 186 0.46 11.37 -2.64
N LEU A 187 -0.83 11.74 -2.71
CA LEU A 187 -1.93 11.09 -1.99
C LEU A 187 -2.94 10.40 -2.93
N ALA A 188 -2.74 10.46 -4.24
CA ALA A 188 -3.49 9.64 -5.19
C ALA A 188 -2.81 8.27 -5.36
N MET A 189 -3.59 7.23 -5.67
CA MET A 189 -3.09 5.90 -5.99
C MET A 189 -3.91 5.29 -7.12
N ASP A 190 -3.21 4.65 -8.06
CA ASP A 190 -3.80 3.93 -9.18
C ASP A 190 -3.69 2.43 -8.87
N TYR A 191 -4.80 1.71 -9.00
CA TYR A 191 -4.87 0.27 -8.74
C TYR A 191 -5.82 -0.43 -9.71
N GLY A 192 -5.65 -1.74 -9.87
CA GLY A 192 -6.48 -2.55 -10.76
C GLY A 192 -6.46 -4.03 -10.41
N LEU A 193 -7.32 -4.80 -11.08
CA LEU A 193 -7.30 -6.25 -11.02
C LEU A 193 -6.00 -6.79 -11.64
N ALA A 194 -5.34 -7.72 -10.96
CA ALA A 194 -4.17 -8.41 -11.49
C ALA A 194 -4.62 -9.40 -12.58
N THR A 195 -4.60 -8.98 -13.84
CA THR A 195 -4.75 -9.89 -14.98
C THR A 195 -3.54 -10.81 -15.06
N ALA A 196 -3.74 -12.04 -15.54
CA ALA A 196 -2.65 -13.02 -15.72
C ALA A 196 -1.64 -12.64 -16.83
N GLN A 197 -1.73 -11.42 -17.39
CA GLN A 197 -0.92 -10.94 -18.51
C GLN A 197 -0.07 -9.73 -18.10
N GLY A 198 1.04 -10.01 -17.39
CA GLY A 198 2.25 -9.18 -17.45
C GLY A 198 2.22 -7.84 -16.72
N SER A 199 2.26 -7.87 -15.39
CA SER A 199 2.77 -6.76 -14.56
C SER A 199 3.28 -7.30 -13.22
N ASP A 200 4.53 -7.76 -13.18
CA ASP A 200 5.19 -8.10 -11.92
C ASP A 200 5.51 -6.82 -11.12
N PRO A 201 5.12 -6.79 -9.84
CA PRO A 201 6.13 -6.69 -8.79
C PRO A 201 5.89 -7.70 -7.65
N ALA A 202 6.63 -8.82 -7.70
CA ALA A 202 7.00 -9.68 -6.56
C ALA A 202 5.87 -10.15 -5.60
N GLN A 203 4.85 -10.83 -6.14
CA GLN A 203 4.17 -12.01 -5.57
C GLN A 203 4.01 -12.17 -4.03
N PRO A 204 2.77 -12.12 -3.50
CA PRO A 204 2.38 -12.73 -2.21
C PRO A 204 1.64 -14.07 -2.40
N PRO A 205 2.01 -15.14 -1.66
CA PRO A 205 1.12 -16.30 -1.49
C PRO A 205 1.21 -17.01 -0.11
N THR A 206 0.15 -16.93 0.70
CA THR A 206 -0.14 -17.92 1.76
C THR A 206 -1.64 -18.23 1.79
N GLY A 207 -2.04 -19.33 1.15
CA GLY A 207 -3.43 -19.78 1.04
C GLY A 207 -3.50 -21.05 0.20
N THR A 208 -3.38 -22.20 0.84
CA THR A 208 -3.14 -23.51 0.22
C THR A 208 -4.37 -24.16 -0.41
N PRO A 209 -4.31 -24.56 -1.70
CA PRO A 209 -5.09 -25.68 -2.24
C PRO A 209 -4.59 -27.04 -1.69
N PRO A 210 -5.33 -28.15 -1.89
CA PRO A 210 -4.97 -29.48 -1.38
C PRO A 210 -3.70 -30.08 -2.04
N PRO A 211 -3.04 -31.05 -1.38
CA PRO A 211 -1.68 -31.47 -1.74
C PRO A 211 -1.61 -32.37 -3.00
N GLY A 212 -0.93 -31.87 -4.03
CA GLY A 212 -0.28 -32.69 -5.06
C GLY A 212 1.19 -32.96 -4.71
N PRO A 213 1.77 -34.13 -5.06
CA PRO A 213 3.15 -34.46 -4.70
C PRO A 213 4.17 -33.74 -5.61
N GLY A 214 4.92 -32.78 -5.06
CA GLY A 214 5.90 -32.01 -5.85
C GLY A 214 6.64 -30.91 -5.09
N GLY A 215 7.26 -31.23 -3.95
CA GLY A 215 8.10 -30.28 -3.21
C GLY A 215 9.49 -30.12 -3.83
N GLY A 216 9.82 -28.92 -4.31
CA GLY A 216 11.15 -28.51 -4.79
C GLY A 216 11.48 -27.08 -4.29
N PRO A 217 12.76 -26.71 -4.13
CA PRO A 217 13.14 -25.64 -3.21
C PRO A 217 12.92 -24.22 -3.73
N VAL A 218 12.45 -23.35 -2.83
CA VAL A 218 12.47 -21.89 -3.02
C VAL A 218 13.86 -21.32 -2.74
N LEU A 219 14.36 -20.46 -3.63
CA LEU A 219 15.60 -19.71 -3.41
C LEU A 219 15.30 -18.39 -2.68
N ALA A 220 16.08 -18.10 -1.63
CA ALA A 220 15.94 -16.90 -0.82
C ALA A 220 16.59 -15.66 -1.46
N PRO A 221 16.10 -14.44 -1.20
CA PRO A 221 16.66 -13.22 -1.75
C PRO A 221 17.95 -12.78 -1.02
N ASN A 222 18.92 -12.28 -1.80
CA ASN A 222 20.26 -11.78 -1.40
C ASN A 222 21.31 -12.87 -1.09
N GLY A 223 22.07 -13.30 -2.10
CA GLY A 223 23.18 -14.25 -1.90
C GLY A 223 24.06 -14.58 -3.12
N GLY A 224 24.06 -13.75 -4.18
CA GLY A 224 24.71 -14.08 -5.46
C GLY A 224 23.95 -15.17 -6.25
N LEU A 225 24.57 -15.71 -7.30
CA LEU A 225 24.10 -16.98 -7.87
C LEU A 225 24.45 -18.10 -6.90
N GLY A 226 23.44 -18.75 -6.32
CA GLY A 226 23.59 -20.12 -5.84
C GLY A 226 24.04 -21.03 -6.98
N ALA A 227 24.68 -22.15 -6.65
CA ALA A 227 25.29 -23.04 -7.65
C ALA A 227 24.28 -23.72 -8.62
N THR A 228 22.98 -23.47 -8.47
CA THR A 228 21.89 -23.98 -9.31
C THR A 228 20.93 -22.86 -9.73
N LEU A 229 20.57 -22.87 -11.02
CA LEU A 229 19.45 -22.14 -11.58
C LEU A 229 18.16 -22.92 -11.30
N PRO A 230 17.12 -22.30 -10.72
CA PRO A 230 15.88 -23.00 -10.43
C PRO A 230 15.15 -23.38 -11.72
N LYS A 231 14.49 -24.54 -11.72
CA LYS A 231 13.77 -25.13 -12.85
C LYS A 231 12.93 -24.11 -13.65
N ALA A 232 12.13 -23.31 -12.96
CA ALA A 232 11.24 -22.32 -13.57
C ALA A 232 11.98 -21.23 -14.40
N VAL A 233 13.23 -20.90 -14.03
CA VAL A 233 14.05 -19.94 -14.77
C VAL A 233 14.74 -20.61 -15.96
N ALA A 234 15.11 -21.89 -15.87
CA ALA A 234 15.57 -22.68 -17.01
C ALA A 234 14.45 -22.81 -18.08
N GLU A 235 13.22 -23.05 -17.64
CA GLU A 235 12.02 -23.07 -18.50
C GLU A 235 11.80 -21.70 -19.15
N GLY A 236 11.75 -20.62 -18.36
CA GLY A 236 11.61 -19.26 -18.88
C GLY A 236 12.68 -18.89 -19.93
N ALA A 237 13.94 -19.26 -19.70
CA ALA A 237 15.04 -19.05 -20.64
C ALA A 237 14.84 -19.84 -21.94
N LEU A 238 14.41 -21.10 -21.88
CA LEU A 238 14.13 -21.93 -23.05
C LEU A 238 13.01 -21.35 -23.92
N LEU A 239 11.87 -20.94 -23.35
CA LEU A 239 10.79 -20.32 -24.14
C LEU A 239 11.22 -18.96 -24.73
N ALA A 240 12.02 -18.17 -24.01
CA ALA A 240 12.54 -16.90 -24.52
C ALA A 240 13.48 -17.11 -25.73
N GLN A 241 14.39 -18.07 -25.64
CA GLN A 241 15.37 -18.36 -26.69
C GLN A 241 14.73 -19.03 -27.92
N LEU A 242 13.75 -19.92 -27.72
CA LEU A 242 12.95 -20.49 -28.83
C LEU A 242 12.17 -19.43 -29.60
N ARG A 243 11.60 -18.43 -28.91
CA ARG A 243 10.88 -17.31 -29.53
C ARG A 243 11.80 -16.40 -30.36
N GLN A 244 13.06 -16.22 -29.95
CA GLN A 244 14.08 -15.53 -30.75
C GLN A 244 14.40 -16.26 -32.06
N THR A 245 14.30 -17.61 -32.07
CA THR A 245 14.42 -18.43 -33.29
C THR A 245 13.11 -18.57 -34.09
N GLY A 246 12.06 -17.79 -33.78
CA GLY A 246 10.76 -17.83 -34.46
C GLY A 246 9.87 -19.02 -34.06
N GLN A 247 10.28 -19.81 -33.06
CA GLN A 247 9.52 -20.96 -32.56
C GLN A 247 8.66 -20.51 -31.38
N VAL A 248 7.34 -20.74 -31.42
CA VAL A 248 6.42 -20.28 -30.38
C VAL A 248 5.82 -21.49 -29.64
N PRO A 249 6.50 -22.03 -28.60
CA PRO A 249 5.92 -23.04 -27.73
C PRO A 249 4.90 -22.43 -26.76
N ASP A 250 3.86 -23.22 -26.47
CA ASP A 250 2.81 -22.92 -25.50
C ASP A 250 3.36 -23.04 -24.07
N SER A 251 4.20 -24.05 -23.83
CA SER A 251 4.86 -24.32 -22.55
C SER A 251 6.21 -25.01 -22.75
N ALA A 252 7.01 -25.09 -21.70
CA ALA A 252 8.10 -26.05 -21.62
C ALA A 252 8.25 -26.58 -20.19
N SER A 253 8.72 -27.82 -20.07
CA SER A 253 9.00 -28.49 -18.81
C SER A 253 10.45 -28.96 -18.79
N CYS A 254 11.23 -28.55 -17.80
CA CYS A 254 12.61 -29.00 -17.63
C CYS A 254 12.73 -30.13 -16.59
N ALA A 255 13.76 -30.97 -16.69
CA ALA A 255 13.89 -32.16 -15.84
C ALA A 255 14.15 -31.85 -14.34
N GLY A 256 14.65 -30.66 -14.02
CA GLY A 256 14.99 -30.24 -12.65
C GLY A 256 15.67 -28.87 -12.64
N ASP A 257 16.44 -28.59 -11.58
CA ASP A 257 17.27 -27.39 -11.48
C ASP A 257 18.60 -27.59 -12.24
N MET A 258 19.07 -26.56 -12.96
CA MET A 258 20.32 -26.63 -13.74
C MET A 258 21.51 -26.15 -12.89
N PRO A 259 22.61 -26.91 -12.75
CA PRO A 259 23.82 -26.40 -12.12
C PRO A 259 24.44 -25.27 -12.95
N ILE A 260 24.78 -24.14 -12.32
CA ILE A 260 25.51 -23.03 -12.95
C ILE A 260 27.00 -23.41 -13.04
N SER A 261 27.33 -24.14 -14.09
CA SER A 261 28.70 -24.48 -14.47
C SER A 261 28.80 -24.43 -16.00
N VAL A 262 29.86 -23.84 -16.55
CA VAL A 262 30.03 -23.80 -18.02
C VAL A 262 30.13 -25.23 -18.56
N GLY A 263 29.34 -25.55 -19.59
CA GLY A 263 29.18 -26.90 -20.13
C GLY A 263 28.12 -27.76 -19.42
N ALA A 264 27.47 -27.28 -18.35
CA ALA A 264 26.34 -27.97 -17.75
C ALA A 264 25.15 -28.05 -18.72
N THR A 265 24.47 -29.19 -18.72
CA THR A 265 23.34 -29.50 -19.59
C THR A 265 22.10 -29.86 -18.78
N LEU A 266 20.93 -29.37 -19.17
CA LEU A 266 19.64 -29.80 -18.63
C LEU A 266 18.71 -30.21 -19.79
N PRO A 267 18.14 -31.43 -19.77
CA PRO A 267 17.11 -31.82 -20.72
C PRO A 267 15.78 -31.15 -20.35
N CYS A 268 15.10 -30.64 -21.37
CA CYS A 268 13.80 -30.00 -21.27
C CYS A 268 12.93 -30.37 -22.49
N THR A 269 11.61 -30.36 -22.32
CA THR A 269 10.65 -30.60 -23.40
C THR A 269 9.80 -29.35 -23.58
N ALA A 270 9.82 -28.74 -24.76
CA ALA A 270 8.90 -27.66 -25.11
C ALA A 270 7.68 -28.23 -25.85
N VAL A 271 6.48 -27.74 -25.56
CA VAL A 271 5.23 -28.21 -26.16
C VAL A 271 4.69 -27.13 -27.09
N THR A 272 4.38 -27.52 -28.33
CA THR A 272 3.76 -26.66 -29.35
C THR A 272 2.55 -27.39 -29.94
N ALA A 273 1.35 -26.81 -29.86
CA ALA A 273 0.09 -27.38 -30.32
C ALA A 273 -0.13 -28.83 -29.83
N GLY A 274 0.20 -29.08 -28.55
CA GLY A 274 0.10 -30.40 -27.92
C GLY A 274 1.19 -31.42 -28.29
N ARG A 275 2.16 -31.07 -29.14
CA ARG A 275 3.33 -31.92 -29.45
C ARG A 275 4.54 -31.48 -28.63
N GLY A 276 5.05 -32.39 -27.80
CA GLY A 276 6.33 -32.19 -27.11
C GLY A 276 7.52 -32.39 -28.06
N GLN A 277 8.53 -31.54 -27.93
CA GLN A 277 9.83 -31.63 -28.62
C GLN A 277 10.95 -31.48 -27.58
N ASN A 278 11.97 -32.33 -27.65
CA ASN A 278 13.04 -32.37 -26.67
C ASN A 278 14.21 -31.45 -27.04
N TYR A 279 14.76 -30.77 -26.02
CA TYR A 279 15.84 -29.81 -26.12
C TYR A 279 16.84 -30.03 -24.98
N LEU A 280 18.10 -29.75 -25.27
CA LEU A 280 19.18 -29.62 -24.29
C LEU A 280 19.50 -28.14 -24.11
N LEU A 281 19.22 -27.61 -22.92
CA LEU A 281 19.65 -26.28 -22.52
C LEU A 281 21.08 -26.40 -21.94
N VAL A 282 22.02 -25.62 -22.46
CA VAL A 282 23.45 -25.72 -22.15
C VAL A 282 23.99 -24.37 -21.67
N VAL A 283 24.72 -24.35 -20.55
CA VAL A 283 25.43 -23.15 -20.06
C VAL A 283 26.65 -22.89 -20.93
N ALA A 284 26.60 -21.85 -21.75
CA ALA A 284 27.67 -21.48 -22.68
C ALA A 284 28.77 -20.61 -22.04
N SER A 285 28.39 -19.74 -21.10
CA SER A 285 29.30 -18.85 -20.37
C SER A 285 28.65 -18.34 -19.09
N VAL A 286 29.45 -17.95 -18.09
CA VAL A 286 28.98 -17.28 -16.86
C VAL A 286 29.87 -16.08 -16.60
N VAL A 287 29.28 -14.88 -16.49
CA VAL A 287 30.00 -13.59 -16.35
C VAL A 287 29.25 -12.71 -15.36
N ASN A 288 29.92 -12.19 -14.32
CA ASN A 288 29.33 -11.30 -13.31
C ASN A 288 27.97 -11.77 -12.74
N GLY A 289 27.84 -13.07 -12.45
CA GLY A 289 26.57 -13.64 -11.94
C GLY A 289 25.43 -13.71 -12.97
N SER A 290 25.74 -13.57 -14.27
CA SER A 290 24.82 -13.80 -15.39
C SER A 290 25.28 -15.00 -16.19
N ALA A 291 24.42 -16.00 -16.38
CA ALA A 291 24.68 -17.16 -17.22
C ALA A 291 24.09 -16.96 -18.62
N THR A 292 24.83 -17.35 -19.65
CA THR A 292 24.41 -17.35 -21.06
C THR A 292 24.10 -18.78 -21.46
N PHE A 293 22.93 -19.00 -22.07
CA PHE A 293 22.47 -20.33 -22.45
C PHE A 293 22.47 -20.53 -23.97
N LYS A 294 22.62 -21.78 -24.39
CA LYS A 294 22.38 -22.24 -25.76
C LYS A 294 21.36 -23.38 -25.72
N VAL A 295 20.37 -23.31 -26.60
CA VAL A 295 19.41 -24.39 -26.84
C VAL A 295 19.93 -25.24 -27.99
N LEU A 296 19.99 -26.55 -27.79
CA LEU A 296 20.23 -27.55 -28.84
C LEU A 296 18.99 -28.45 -28.93
N PRO A 297 18.55 -28.88 -30.12
CA PRO A 297 17.56 -29.95 -30.23
C PRO A 297 18.18 -31.26 -29.71
N ALA A 298 17.46 -31.99 -28.86
CA ALA A 298 17.85 -33.34 -28.46
C ALA A 298 17.28 -34.33 -29.49
N GLN A 299 18.18 -35.09 -30.13
CA GLN A 299 17.85 -36.14 -31.09
C GLN A 299 17.64 -37.48 -30.38
#